data_AF-A0A8T5FB43-F1
#
_entry.id   AF-A0A8T5FB43-F1
#
_cell.length_a   1.000
_cell.length_b   1.000
_cell.length_c   1.000
_cell.angle_alpha   90.00
_cell.angle_beta   90.00
_cell.angle_gamma   90.00
#
_symmetry.space_group_name_H-M   'P 1'
#
loop_
_entity.id
_entity.type
_entity.pdbx_description
1 polymer ?
#
loop_
_entity_poly.entity_id
_entity_poly.type
_entity_poly.pdbx_seq_one_letter_code
_entity_poly.pdbx_strand_id
1 'polypeptide(L)'
;MNIFIIIISLLVISIPVVFAEPSNIGTIYWKQEIISSNSFVDIYVHDDDMNKKAYPNFADKFTIDVWSDSSPDGLEIQVVETGVYSGIFKGSVFIADSGSTAKNRLISMPGDIVYAKYVDSTLPDGLSSEIISAAIVKISGQDMDSLLDKINPNFRIDKSVEKVPSWIKNNAGWWADGSIDDQSFIQGIQFLIKEKIIDVDSSVSSQNDDQIPSWIKNNARWWADDQIPESDFLSGINHLVKTGIISISNNSMESDLAISECQSITSTYKRLNCEKEIKENFEFTEFKKSAIGYDVGPVTYYYPGIGNFENEFEISSSGQAMLRLRILAENTGSEIISLKCTGPAICNYDVWDGSKSFKYSGMDFVSGQITINPGTSFIFNMMFGPNIGYGGTQFEYDSSKNYEFRISEDFGNISIPLKIE
;
A
#
# COMPACT_ATOMS: atom_id res chain seq x y z
N MET A 1 -14.85 -45.65 -69.87
CA MET A 1 -14.89 -44.18 -70.05
C MET A 1 -14.75 -43.58 -68.66
N ASN A 2 -13.56 -43.08 -68.32
CA ASN A 2 -13.20 -42.62 -66.97
C ASN A 2 -13.93 -41.33 -66.64
N ILE A 3 -14.66 -41.31 -65.52
CA ILE A 3 -15.23 -40.08 -64.94
C ILE A 3 -14.27 -39.64 -63.83
N PHE A 4 -13.53 -38.56 -64.09
CA PHE A 4 -12.72 -37.85 -63.11
C PHE A 4 -13.66 -37.11 -62.15
N ILE A 5 -13.62 -37.45 -60.87
CA ILE A 5 -14.25 -36.68 -59.79
C ILE A 5 -13.22 -35.66 -59.31
N ILE A 6 -13.49 -34.37 -59.55
CA ILE A 6 -12.69 -33.26 -59.04
C ILE A 6 -13.17 -32.96 -57.62
N ILE A 7 -12.34 -33.25 -56.62
CA ILE A 7 -12.55 -32.83 -55.24
C ILE A 7 -11.97 -31.42 -55.10
N ILE A 8 -12.86 -30.42 -54.98
CA ILE A 8 -12.47 -29.05 -54.60
C ILE A 8 -12.26 -29.04 -53.09
N SER A 9 -10.99 -28.95 -52.67
CA SER A 9 -10.64 -28.74 -51.26
C SER A 9 -10.93 -27.29 -50.92
N LEU A 10 -11.96 -27.04 -50.09
CA LEU A 10 -12.20 -25.71 -49.50
C LEU A 10 -11.04 -25.40 -48.54
N LEU A 11 -10.17 -24.47 -48.94
CA LEU A 11 -9.16 -23.91 -48.06
C LEU A 11 -9.87 -22.91 -47.13
N VAL A 12 -10.21 -23.34 -45.92
CA VAL A 12 -10.70 -22.43 -44.87
C VAL A 12 -9.49 -21.65 -44.37
N ILE A 13 -9.35 -20.41 -44.85
CA ILE A 13 -8.38 -19.45 -44.29
C ILE A 13 -8.96 -19.00 -42.96
N SER A 14 -8.53 -19.63 -41.86
CA SER A 14 -8.77 -19.13 -40.52
C SER A 14 -7.95 -17.86 -40.33
N ILE A 15 -8.58 -16.70 -40.52
CA ILE A 15 -8.00 -15.44 -40.08
C ILE A 15 -8.04 -15.47 -38.55
N PRO A 16 -6.91 -15.34 -37.84
CA PRO A 16 -6.97 -15.16 -36.40
C PRO A 16 -7.65 -13.81 -36.16
N VAL A 17 -8.89 -13.85 -35.69
CA VAL A 17 -9.50 -12.68 -35.06
C VAL A 17 -8.73 -12.48 -33.77
N VAL A 18 -7.75 -11.58 -33.81
CA VAL A 18 -7.18 -11.00 -32.61
C VAL A 18 -8.32 -10.21 -31.96
N PHE A 19 -8.91 -10.78 -30.91
CA PHE A 19 -9.85 -10.04 -30.06
C PHE A 19 -9.04 -8.94 -29.39
N ALA A 20 -9.24 -7.69 -29.81
CA ALA A 20 -8.82 -6.55 -29.00
C ALA A 20 -9.66 -6.59 -27.72
N GLU A 21 -9.00 -6.52 -26.55
CA GLU A 21 -9.69 -6.33 -25.26
C GLU A 21 -10.58 -5.06 -25.40
N PRO A 22 -11.85 -5.10 -24.99
CA PRO A 22 -12.75 -3.97 -25.13
C PRO A 22 -12.26 -2.83 -24.23
N SER A 23 -11.90 -1.70 -24.84
CA SER A 23 -11.44 -0.52 -24.11
C SER A 23 -12.50 -0.03 -23.12
N ASN A 24 -12.05 0.32 -21.91
CA ASN A 24 -12.90 0.77 -20.81
C ASN A 24 -12.61 2.23 -20.45
N ILE A 25 -13.65 2.94 -20.02
CA ILE A 25 -13.45 4.27 -19.42
C ILE A 25 -12.88 4.06 -18.02
N GLY A 26 -11.66 4.56 -17.78
CA GLY A 26 -11.05 4.48 -16.46
C GLY A 26 -11.81 5.24 -15.37
N THR A 27 -11.50 4.95 -14.11
CA THR A 27 -12.09 5.61 -12.94
C THR A 27 -11.00 6.20 -12.05
N ILE A 28 -11.31 7.26 -11.31
CA ILE A 28 -10.40 7.86 -10.31
C ILE A 28 -11.16 8.07 -9.01
N TYR A 29 -10.51 7.82 -7.88
CA TYR A 29 -11.09 8.06 -6.57
C TYR A 29 -10.04 8.35 -5.49
N TRP A 30 -10.43 9.16 -4.52
CA TRP A 30 -9.67 9.34 -3.27
C TRP A 30 -9.89 8.14 -2.35
N LYS A 31 -8.85 7.71 -1.61
CA LYS A 31 -8.99 6.61 -0.64
C LYS A 31 -10.03 6.90 0.45
N GLN A 32 -10.19 8.17 0.81
CA GLN A 32 -11.10 8.64 1.83
C GLN A 32 -11.77 9.93 1.33
N GLU A 33 -13.07 10.08 1.56
CA GLU A 33 -13.79 11.32 1.22
C GLU A 33 -13.43 12.48 2.17
N ILE A 34 -13.02 12.17 3.40
CA ILE A 34 -12.56 13.13 4.41
C ILE A 34 -11.07 12.92 4.66
N ILE A 35 -10.27 13.94 4.41
CA ILE A 35 -8.80 13.86 4.45
C ILE A 35 -8.23 14.81 5.49
N SER A 36 -7.08 14.48 6.08
CA SER A 36 -6.48 15.30 7.14
C SER A 36 -5.47 16.31 6.58
N SER A 37 -5.42 17.51 7.15
CA SER A 37 -4.34 18.46 6.86
C SER A 37 -3.01 17.94 7.42
N ASN A 38 -1.91 18.39 6.81
CA ASN A 38 -0.54 17.98 7.10
C ASN A 38 -0.33 16.47 7.09
N SER A 39 -0.98 15.78 6.14
CA SER A 39 -0.90 14.33 5.99
C SER A 39 -0.82 13.91 4.52
N PHE A 40 -0.33 12.70 4.28
CA PHE A 40 -0.39 12.07 2.96
C PHE A 40 -1.78 11.50 2.71
N VAL A 41 -2.23 11.68 1.48
CA VAL A 41 -3.53 11.20 1.02
C VAL A 41 -3.32 10.45 -0.29
N ASP A 42 -3.95 9.28 -0.36
CA ASP A 42 -3.84 8.38 -1.50
C ASP A 42 -4.98 8.61 -2.50
N ILE A 43 -4.63 8.57 -3.78
CA ILE A 43 -5.53 8.63 -4.93
C ILE A 43 -5.30 7.35 -5.74
N TYR A 44 -6.38 6.76 -6.22
CA TYR A 44 -6.36 5.56 -7.05
C TYR A 44 -6.98 5.86 -8.40
N VAL A 45 -6.37 5.31 -9.45
CA VAL A 45 -6.92 5.27 -10.80
C VAL A 45 -7.05 3.80 -11.20
N HIS A 46 -8.22 3.39 -11.69
CA HIS A 46 -8.41 2.06 -12.26
C HIS A 46 -8.70 2.22 -13.75
N ASP A 47 -7.80 1.70 -14.56
CA ASP A 47 -7.89 1.73 -16.01
C ASP A 47 -7.14 0.52 -16.57
N ASP A 48 -7.87 -0.40 -17.20
CA ASP A 48 -7.30 -1.66 -17.66
C ASP A 48 -6.56 -1.47 -18.99
N ASP A 49 -6.91 -0.44 -19.76
CA ASP A 49 -6.24 -0.10 -21.02
C ASP A 49 -4.87 0.54 -20.79
N MET A 50 -4.69 1.19 -19.64
CA MET A 50 -3.41 1.74 -19.20
C MET A 50 -2.43 0.67 -18.71
N ASN A 51 -2.87 -0.58 -18.55
CA ASN A 51 -2.03 -1.74 -18.25
C ASN A 51 -1.24 -2.21 -19.48
N LYS A 52 -0.12 -1.55 -19.74
CA LYS A 52 0.73 -1.81 -20.89
C LYS A 52 1.60 -3.02 -20.58
N LYS A 53 1.14 -4.18 -21.02
CA LYS A 53 1.88 -5.47 -21.02
C LYS A 53 3.21 -5.47 -21.81
N ALA A 54 3.73 -4.30 -22.18
CA ALA A 54 4.94 -4.07 -22.95
C ALA A 54 6.23 -4.51 -22.23
N TYR A 55 6.25 -4.50 -20.89
CA TYR A 55 7.41 -4.92 -20.10
C TYR A 55 7.01 -5.81 -18.91
N PRO A 56 7.17 -7.14 -19.01
CA PRO A 56 6.93 -8.01 -17.87
C PRO A 56 7.87 -7.63 -16.73
N ASN A 57 7.28 -7.39 -15.54
CA ASN A 57 7.93 -7.01 -14.27
C ASN A 57 8.14 -5.51 -14.00
N PHE A 58 7.61 -4.60 -14.80
CA PHE A 58 7.63 -3.17 -14.48
C PHE A 58 6.21 -2.67 -14.23
N ALA A 59 6.01 -1.99 -13.11
CA ALA A 59 4.77 -1.27 -12.83
C ALA A 59 4.64 -0.08 -13.78
N ASP A 60 3.53 -0.01 -14.50
CA ASP A 60 3.23 1.12 -15.36
C ASP A 60 3.00 2.40 -14.55
N LYS A 61 3.27 3.56 -15.18
CA LYS A 61 3.12 4.85 -14.52
C LYS A 61 2.69 5.95 -15.48
N PHE A 62 1.91 6.88 -14.97
CA PHE A 62 1.48 8.08 -15.68
C PHE A 62 1.20 9.21 -14.69
N THR A 63 0.77 10.37 -15.19
CA THR A 63 0.50 11.55 -14.38
C THR A 63 -0.98 11.90 -14.33
N ILE A 64 -1.41 12.44 -13.19
CA ILE A 64 -2.75 13.00 -12.99
C ILE A 64 -2.62 14.42 -12.43
N ASP A 65 -3.67 15.23 -12.63
CA ASP A 65 -3.73 16.59 -12.10
C ASP A 65 -4.42 16.59 -10.73
N VAL A 66 -3.88 17.34 -9.77
CA VAL A 66 -4.47 17.50 -8.43
C VAL A 66 -4.47 18.97 -8.04
N TRP A 67 -5.60 19.50 -7.57
CA TRP A 67 -5.73 20.89 -7.13
C TRP A 67 -6.70 21.03 -5.97
N SER A 68 -6.74 22.20 -5.35
CA SER A 68 -7.67 22.52 -4.25
C SER A 68 -8.27 23.91 -4.45
N ASP A 69 -9.30 24.24 -3.67
CA ASP A 69 -9.88 25.59 -3.65
C ASP A 69 -8.84 26.66 -3.29
N SER A 70 -7.92 26.38 -2.36
CA SER A 70 -6.83 27.30 -1.98
C SER A 70 -5.63 27.31 -2.94
N SER A 71 -5.51 26.30 -3.80
CA SER A 71 -4.41 26.16 -4.77
C SER A 71 -4.94 25.73 -6.13
N PRO A 72 -5.65 26.62 -6.85
CA PRO A 72 -6.34 26.27 -8.10
C PRO A 72 -5.40 25.91 -9.24
N ASP A 73 -4.15 26.41 -9.23
CA ASP A 73 -3.12 26.04 -10.20
C ASP A 73 -2.63 24.59 -10.02
N GLY A 74 -2.91 23.99 -8.86
CA GLY A 74 -2.66 22.58 -8.58
C GLY A 74 -1.21 22.14 -8.75
N LEU A 75 -1.05 20.84 -9.02
CA LEU A 75 0.19 20.16 -9.36
C LEU A 75 -0.12 18.86 -10.12
N GLU A 76 0.85 18.40 -10.90
CA GLU A 76 0.82 17.05 -11.47
C GLU A 76 1.50 16.07 -10.51
N ILE A 77 0.85 14.94 -10.21
CA ILE A 77 1.50 13.81 -9.52
C ILE A 77 1.62 12.60 -10.42
N GLN A 78 2.59 11.75 -10.13
CA GLN A 78 2.72 10.44 -10.73
C GLN A 78 1.86 9.43 -9.96
N VAL A 79 1.15 8.57 -10.70
CA VAL A 79 0.52 7.35 -10.19
C VAL A 79 1.29 6.15 -10.74
N VAL A 80 1.44 5.12 -9.90
CA VAL A 80 2.21 3.91 -10.22
C VAL A 80 1.31 2.70 -10.00
N GLU A 81 1.38 1.75 -10.92
CA GLU A 81 0.65 0.49 -10.81
C GLU A 81 0.99 -0.23 -9.50
N THR A 82 -0.05 -0.63 -8.76
CA THR A 82 0.03 -1.20 -7.41
C THR A 82 0.56 -2.64 -7.40
N GLY A 83 0.53 -3.30 -8.55
CA GLY A 83 1.10 -4.62 -8.80
C GLY A 83 1.21 -4.83 -10.30
N VAL A 84 2.08 -5.75 -10.73
CA VAL A 84 2.26 -6.03 -12.16
C VAL A 84 0.93 -6.50 -12.75
N TYR A 85 0.43 -5.77 -13.74
CA TYR A 85 -0.83 -6.05 -14.43
C TYR A 85 -2.09 -5.92 -13.57
N SER A 86 -2.07 -5.12 -12.51
CA SER A 86 -3.25 -4.90 -11.68
C SER A 86 -4.28 -3.98 -12.33
N GLY A 87 -3.89 -3.12 -13.28
CA GLY A 87 -4.77 -2.07 -13.83
C GLY A 87 -5.11 -0.98 -12.82
N ILE A 88 -4.58 -1.06 -11.60
CA ILE A 88 -4.86 -0.13 -10.50
C ILE A 88 -3.58 0.64 -10.19
N PHE A 89 -3.65 1.95 -10.35
CA PHE A 89 -2.56 2.88 -10.16
C PHE A 89 -2.79 3.72 -8.91
N LYS A 90 -1.74 3.90 -8.11
CA LYS A 90 -1.77 4.66 -6.87
C LYS A 90 -0.84 5.87 -6.96
N GLY A 91 -1.34 7.04 -6.57
CA GLY A 91 -0.55 8.24 -6.30
C GLY A 91 -0.77 8.73 -4.87
N SER A 92 0.21 9.47 -4.34
CA SER A 92 0.11 10.07 -3.01
C SER A 92 0.47 11.55 -3.07
N VAL A 93 -0.35 12.39 -2.43
CA VAL A 93 -0.16 13.84 -2.30
C VAL A 93 -0.15 14.23 -0.82
N PHE A 94 0.78 15.09 -0.44
CA PHE A 94 0.84 15.67 0.89
C PHE A 94 -0.01 16.95 0.93
N ILE A 95 -1.06 16.93 1.75
CA ILE A 95 -1.93 18.09 1.95
C ILE A 95 -1.35 18.96 3.04
N ALA A 96 -1.02 20.22 2.73
CA ALA A 96 -0.46 21.16 3.69
C ALA A 96 -1.34 22.40 3.87
N ASP A 97 -1.47 22.88 5.10
CA ASP A 97 -2.30 24.06 5.41
C ASP A 97 -1.58 25.41 5.21
N SER A 98 -0.29 25.39 4.85
CA SER A 98 0.57 26.58 4.78
C SER A 98 1.77 26.38 3.85
N GLY A 99 2.43 27.46 3.42
CA GLY A 99 3.61 27.41 2.53
C GLY A 99 3.25 27.49 1.05
N SER A 100 4.00 26.80 0.19
CA SER A 100 3.78 26.78 -1.27
C SER A 100 3.45 25.39 -1.81
N THR A 101 2.70 25.35 -2.91
CA THR A 101 2.43 24.15 -3.69
C THR A 101 3.66 23.82 -4.55
N ALA A 102 4.22 22.63 -4.40
CA ALA A 102 5.38 22.16 -5.18
C ALA A 102 5.56 20.65 -5.07
N LYS A 103 5.96 20.00 -6.16
CA LYS A 103 6.11 18.53 -6.24
C LYS A 103 4.81 17.85 -5.78
N ASN A 104 4.86 16.86 -4.89
CA ASN A 104 3.69 16.18 -4.33
C ASN A 104 3.10 16.89 -3.11
N ARG A 105 3.34 18.20 -2.93
CA ARG A 105 2.79 18.97 -1.80
C ARG A 105 1.78 19.98 -2.32
N LEU A 106 0.52 19.80 -1.95
CA LEU A 106 -0.60 20.66 -2.31
C LEU A 106 -1.03 21.51 -1.12
N ILE A 107 -1.17 22.82 -1.32
CA ILE A 107 -1.76 23.70 -0.31
C ILE A 107 -3.27 23.53 -0.28
N SER A 108 -3.81 23.23 0.90
CA SER A 108 -5.25 23.15 1.13
C SER A 108 -5.56 23.46 2.58
N MET A 109 -6.43 24.44 2.82
CA MET A 109 -6.89 24.79 4.15
C MET A 109 -7.95 23.81 4.65
N PRO A 110 -8.11 23.63 5.97
CA PRO A 110 -9.24 22.90 6.52
C PRO A 110 -10.57 23.43 5.99
N GLY A 111 -11.39 22.56 5.40
CA GLY A 111 -12.66 22.88 4.78
C GLY A 111 -12.64 23.01 3.27
N ASP A 112 -11.45 23.07 2.65
CA ASP A 112 -11.32 23.09 1.20
C ASP A 112 -11.72 21.75 0.59
N ILE A 113 -12.23 21.81 -0.63
CA ILE A 113 -12.37 20.65 -1.49
C ILE A 113 -11.07 20.50 -2.28
N VAL A 114 -10.60 19.26 -2.33
CA VAL A 114 -9.44 18.83 -3.11
C VAL A 114 -9.92 17.93 -4.24
N TYR A 115 -9.41 18.15 -5.42
CA TYR A 115 -9.82 17.50 -6.65
C TYR A 115 -8.63 16.76 -7.27
N ALA A 116 -8.91 15.63 -7.90
CA ALA A 116 -7.99 14.90 -8.74
C ALA A 116 -8.66 14.61 -10.08
N LYS A 117 -7.93 14.76 -11.18
CA LYS A 117 -8.43 14.52 -12.53
C LYS A 117 -7.53 13.55 -13.28
N TYR A 118 -8.15 12.54 -13.84
CA TYR A 118 -7.55 11.59 -14.76
C TYR A 118 -8.10 11.83 -16.16
N VAL A 119 -7.22 11.78 -17.17
CA VAL A 119 -7.60 11.86 -18.58
C VAL A 119 -7.30 10.50 -19.21
N ASP A 120 -8.36 9.74 -19.42
CA ASP A 120 -8.28 8.50 -20.18
C ASP A 120 -8.19 8.84 -21.67
N SER A 121 -7.09 8.43 -22.29
CA SER A 121 -6.79 8.67 -23.71
C SER A 121 -6.67 7.37 -24.51
N THR A 122 -7.11 6.26 -23.92
CA THR A 122 -6.98 4.92 -24.48
C THR A 122 -8.23 4.44 -25.22
N LEU A 123 -9.30 5.25 -25.18
CA LEU A 123 -10.58 4.97 -25.82
C LEU A 123 -10.46 4.77 -27.34
N PRO A 124 -11.37 3.96 -27.94
CA PRO A 124 -11.39 3.73 -29.38
C PRO A 124 -11.51 5.04 -30.17
N ASP A 125 -10.99 5.03 -31.40
CA ASP A 125 -11.03 6.16 -32.34
C ASP A 125 -10.29 7.43 -31.88
N GLY A 126 -9.41 7.33 -30.88
CA GLY A 126 -8.59 8.44 -30.39
C GLY A 126 -9.39 9.45 -29.57
N LEU A 127 -10.53 9.03 -29.01
CA LEU A 127 -11.30 9.80 -28.05
C LEU A 127 -10.59 9.85 -26.70
N SER A 128 -10.96 10.82 -25.87
CA SER A 128 -10.50 10.93 -24.49
C SER A 128 -11.67 11.25 -23.56
N SER A 129 -11.62 10.72 -22.34
CA SER A 129 -12.56 11.02 -21.27
C SER A 129 -11.85 11.67 -20.09
N GLU A 130 -12.43 12.74 -19.56
CA GLU A 130 -11.95 13.37 -18.34
C GLU A 130 -12.78 12.88 -17.15
N ILE A 131 -12.12 12.28 -16.16
CA ILE A 131 -12.75 11.78 -14.94
C ILE A 131 -12.20 12.56 -13.76
N ILE A 132 -13.09 13.07 -12.90
CA ILE A 132 -12.74 13.90 -11.74
C ILE A 132 -13.25 13.25 -10.46
N SER A 133 -12.42 13.24 -9.42
CA SER A 133 -12.82 12.87 -8.07
C SER A 133 -12.44 13.94 -7.06
N ALA A 134 -13.22 14.06 -5.98
CA ALA A 134 -13.07 15.07 -4.96
C ALA A 134 -13.12 14.50 -3.53
N ALA A 135 -12.39 15.14 -2.63
CA ALA A 135 -12.38 14.89 -1.20
C ALA A 135 -12.37 16.23 -0.42
N ILE A 136 -12.72 16.20 0.87
CA ILE A 136 -12.75 17.41 1.71
C ILE A 136 -11.72 17.36 2.84
N VAL A 137 -11.00 18.47 3.04
CA VAL A 137 -10.06 18.59 4.16
C VAL A 137 -10.82 18.78 5.47
N LYS A 138 -10.55 17.90 6.44
CA LYS A 138 -11.19 17.85 7.74
C LYS A 138 -11.05 19.17 8.51
N ILE A 139 -12.17 19.64 9.05
CA ILE A 139 -12.21 20.72 10.03
C ILE A 139 -12.34 20.12 11.44
N SER A 140 -11.36 20.35 12.29
CA SER A 140 -11.38 19.86 13.68
C SER A 140 -12.57 20.43 14.45
N GLY A 141 -13.42 19.54 14.97
CA GLY A 141 -14.57 19.92 15.81
C GLY A 141 -15.86 20.26 15.05
N GLN A 142 -15.92 20.04 13.73
CA GLN A 142 -17.15 20.16 12.94
C GLN A 142 -17.70 18.81 12.51
N ASP A 143 -19.01 18.80 12.24
CA ASP A 143 -19.71 17.69 11.60
C ASP A 143 -19.42 17.69 10.09
N MET A 144 -18.68 16.68 9.65
CA MET A 144 -18.20 16.57 8.27
C MET A 144 -19.29 16.07 7.31
N ASP A 145 -20.35 15.43 7.80
CA ASP A 145 -21.42 14.88 6.94
C ASP A 145 -22.12 16.01 6.17
N SER A 146 -22.38 17.13 6.86
CA SER A 146 -22.96 18.35 6.27
C SER A 146 -22.07 19.03 5.21
N LEU A 147 -20.76 18.76 5.25
CA LEU A 147 -19.79 19.34 4.32
C LEU A 147 -19.56 18.44 3.11
N LEU A 148 -19.72 17.12 3.25
CA LEU A 148 -19.69 16.17 2.14
C LEU A 148 -20.82 16.40 1.13
N ASP A 149 -21.96 16.93 1.58
CA ASP A 149 -23.07 17.34 0.70
C ASP A 149 -22.72 18.51 -0.23
N LYS A 150 -21.61 19.23 0.03
CA LYS A 150 -21.12 20.28 -0.86
C LYS A 150 -20.35 19.73 -2.07
N ILE A 151 -19.86 18.50 -1.98
CA ILE A 151 -19.17 17.86 -3.10
C ILE A 151 -20.21 17.32 -4.06
N ASN A 152 -20.03 17.59 -5.37
CA ASN A 152 -20.86 16.99 -6.40
C ASN A 152 -20.84 15.45 -6.26
N PRO A 153 -22.00 14.77 -6.12
CA PRO A 153 -22.07 13.32 -6.00
C PRO A 153 -21.31 12.56 -7.09
N ASN A 154 -21.20 13.12 -8.30
CA ASN A 154 -20.48 12.50 -9.41
C ASN A 154 -18.95 12.52 -9.25
N PHE A 155 -18.41 13.31 -8.31
CA PHE A 155 -16.98 13.35 -7.99
C PHE A 155 -16.66 12.60 -6.70
N ARG A 156 -17.69 12.12 -6.00
CA ARG A 156 -17.52 11.29 -4.80
C ARG A 156 -17.23 9.86 -5.22
N ILE A 157 -16.71 9.07 -4.29
CA ILE A 157 -16.46 7.65 -4.50
C ILE A 157 -17.78 7.01 -4.93
N ASP A 158 -17.88 6.56 -6.18
CA ASP A 158 -19.06 5.87 -6.62
C ASP A 158 -19.14 4.54 -5.87
N LYS A 159 -20.31 4.24 -5.30
CA LYS A 159 -20.50 3.10 -4.39
C LYS A 159 -20.38 1.74 -5.10
N SER A 160 -20.04 1.77 -6.40
CA SER A 160 -19.94 0.70 -7.39
C SER A 160 -18.50 0.33 -7.76
N VAL A 161 -17.46 1.00 -7.21
CA VAL A 161 -16.07 0.54 -7.33
C VAL A 161 -15.97 -0.83 -6.64
N GLU A 162 -15.51 -1.85 -7.39
CA GLU A 162 -15.33 -3.22 -6.89
C GLU A 162 -14.66 -3.17 -5.51
N LYS A 163 -15.33 -3.71 -4.49
CA LYS A 163 -14.84 -3.65 -3.11
C LYS A 163 -13.65 -4.57 -2.92
N VAL A 164 -13.52 -5.57 -3.79
CA VAL A 164 -12.47 -6.57 -3.77
C VAL A 164 -11.46 -6.26 -4.87
N PRO A 165 -10.17 -6.09 -4.55
CA PRO A 165 -9.13 -5.85 -5.54
C PRO A 165 -9.06 -6.94 -6.63
N SER A 166 -8.80 -6.54 -7.87
CA SER A 166 -8.82 -7.42 -9.05
C SER A 166 -7.82 -8.58 -8.99
N TRP A 167 -6.74 -8.50 -8.19
CA TRP A 167 -5.83 -9.63 -7.98
C TRP A 167 -6.49 -10.81 -7.23
N ILE A 168 -7.57 -10.57 -6.48
CA ILE A 168 -8.38 -11.64 -5.86
C ILE A 168 -9.18 -12.42 -6.89
N LYS A 169 -9.61 -11.74 -7.95
CA LYS A 169 -10.31 -12.33 -9.09
C LYS A 169 -9.44 -13.36 -9.81
N ASN A 170 -8.15 -13.04 -10.00
CA ASN A 170 -7.17 -13.97 -10.54
C ASN A 170 -6.96 -15.20 -9.64
N ASN A 171 -6.86 -14.98 -8.32
CA ASN A 171 -6.73 -16.08 -7.35
C ASN A 171 -7.98 -16.98 -7.31
N ALA A 172 -9.17 -16.43 -7.49
CA ALA A 172 -10.42 -17.18 -7.59
C ALA A 172 -10.47 -18.05 -8.85
N GLY A 173 -9.98 -17.54 -9.99
CA GLY A 173 -9.80 -18.32 -11.22
C GLY A 173 -8.82 -19.48 -11.04
N TRP A 174 -7.65 -19.22 -10.45
CA TRP A 174 -6.65 -20.25 -10.15
C TRP A 174 -7.14 -21.31 -9.17
N TRP A 175 -7.97 -20.92 -8.19
CA TRP A 175 -8.65 -21.87 -7.31
C TRP A 175 -9.65 -22.74 -8.09
N ALA A 176 -10.47 -22.14 -8.95
CA ALA A 176 -11.47 -22.86 -9.72
C ALA A 176 -10.87 -23.88 -10.69
N ASP A 177 -9.73 -23.56 -11.30
CA ASP A 177 -9.00 -24.46 -12.20
C ASP A 177 -8.12 -25.49 -11.46
N GLY A 178 -8.04 -25.41 -10.13
CA GLY A 178 -7.31 -26.37 -9.29
C GLY A 178 -5.81 -26.11 -9.16
N SER A 179 -5.32 -24.95 -9.62
CA SER A 179 -3.94 -24.50 -9.43
C SER A 179 -3.68 -24.04 -7.99
N ILE A 180 -4.72 -23.56 -7.30
CA ILE A 180 -4.74 -23.30 -5.86
C ILE A 180 -5.66 -24.34 -5.21
N ASP A 181 -5.17 -24.99 -4.15
CA ASP A 181 -5.98 -25.93 -3.39
C ASP A 181 -6.98 -25.21 -2.46
N ASP A 182 -8.02 -25.93 -2.05
CA ASP A 182 -9.12 -25.40 -1.26
C ASP A 182 -8.65 -24.78 0.07
N GLN A 183 -7.60 -25.33 0.70
CA GLN A 183 -7.09 -24.82 1.97
C GLN A 183 -6.33 -23.51 1.76
N SER A 184 -5.48 -23.43 0.74
CA SER A 184 -4.76 -22.20 0.39
C SER A 184 -5.72 -21.07 0.00
N PHE A 185 -6.79 -21.38 -0.73
CA PHE A 185 -7.83 -20.41 -1.07
C PHE A 185 -8.61 -19.93 0.17
N ILE A 186 -9.02 -20.85 1.06
CA ILE A 186 -9.69 -20.51 2.32
C ILE A 186 -8.81 -19.56 3.16
N GLN A 187 -7.51 -19.84 3.30
CA GLN A 187 -6.57 -18.99 4.03
C GLN A 187 -6.46 -17.59 3.42
N GLY A 188 -6.43 -17.50 2.09
CA GLY A 188 -6.47 -16.22 1.37
C GLY A 188 -7.74 -15.42 1.68
N ILE A 189 -8.92 -16.05 1.63
CA ILE A 189 -10.19 -15.37 1.95
C ILE A 189 -10.26 -14.96 3.43
N GLN A 190 -9.76 -15.79 4.34
CA GLN A 190 -9.66 -15.46 5.77
C GLN A 190 -8.81 -14.21 6.00
N PHE A 191 -7.66 -14.11 5.32
CA PHE A 191 -6.80 -12.93 5.35
C PHE A 191 -7.53 -11.67 4.85
N LEU A 192 -8.26 -11.78 3.73
CA LEU A 192 -8.97 -10.62 3.14
C LEU A 192 -10.13 -10.12 4.00
N ILE A 193 -10.84 -11.04 4.66
CA ILE A 193 -11.87 -10.68 5.64
C ILE A 193 -11.21 -10.01 6.86
N LYS A 194 -10.06 -10.50 7.33
CA LYS A 194 -9.30 -9.93 8.46
C LYS A 194 -8.82 -8.51 8.17
N GLU A 195 -8.25 -8.27 6.98
CA GLU A 195 -7.77 -6.96 6.53
C GLU A 195 -8.91 -6.02 6.10
N LYS A 196 -10.18 -6.43 6.25
CA LYS A 196 -11.38 -5.68 5.86
C LYS A 196 -11.40 -5.31 4.37
N ILE A 197 -10.73 -6.11 3.54
CA ILE A 197 -10.76 -6.02 2.08
C ILE A 197 -12.06 -6.66 1.57
N ILE A 198 -12.51 -7.74 2.20
CA ILE A 198 -13.82 -8.36 1.94
C ILE A 198 -14.72 -8.16 3.17
N ASP A 199 -15.91 -7.61 2.95
CA ASP A 199 -16.94 -7.44 3.99
C ASP A 199 -17.97 -8.57 3.92
N VAL A 200 -18.16 -9.28 5.04
CA VAL A 200 -19.09 -10.43 5.15
C VAL A 200 -19.97 -10.29 6.38
N ASP A 201 -21.21 -10.78 6.27
CA ASP A 201 -22.18 -10.74 7.35
C ASP A 201 -21.88 -11.86 8.36
N SER A 202 -21.42 -11.51 9.56
CA SER A 202 -20.82 -12.42 10.56
C SER A 202 -21.83 -13.31 11.31
N SER A 203 -23.00 -13.60 10.72
CA SER A 203 -24.03 -14.45 11.31
C SER A 203 -23.74 -15.93 11.03
N VAL A 204 -22.97 -16.58 11.91
CA VAL A 204 -22.66 -18.02 11.80
C VAL A 204 -23.92 -18.84 12.06
N SER A 205 -24.28 -19.76 11.16
CA SER A 205 -25.33 -20.76 11.41
C SER A 205 -24.71 -22.10 11.78
N SER A 206 -25.41 -22.86 12.64
CA SER A 206 -24.89 -24.08 13.29
C SER A 206 -24.92 -25.32 12.38
N GLN A 207 -24.33 -25.23 11.19
CA GLN A 207 -24.05 -26.39 10.34
C GLN A 207 -22.56 -26.42 10.01
N ASN A 208 -21.88 -27.47 10.46
CA ASN A 208 -20.49 -27.74 10.08
C ASN A 208 -20.54 -28.64 8.85
N ASP A 209 -20.38 -28.04 7.66
CA ASP A 209 -20.03 -28.78 6.47
C ASP A 209 -18.51 -28.86 6.34
N ASP A 210 -17.99 -30.03 5.98
CA ASP A 210 -16.54 -30.26 5.88
C ASP A 210 -16.00 -30.05 4.45
N GLN A 211 -16.85 -29.74 3.47
CA GLN A 211 -16.48 -29.64 2.05
C GLN A 211 -17.08 -28.42 1.37
N ILE A 212 -16.27 -27.75 0.53
CA ILE A 212 -16.71 -26.62 -0.28
C ILE A 212 -17.71 -27.10 -1.36
N PRO A 213 -18.93 -26.55 -1.41
CA PRO A 213 -19.87 -26.85 -2.47
C PRO A 213 -19.33 -26.47 -3.86
N SER A 214 -19.50 -27.36 -4.85
CA SER A 214 -18.98 -27.14 -6.21
C SER A 214 -19.53 -25.89 -6.90
N TRP A 215 -20.73 -25.42 -6.53
CA TRP A 215 -21.29 -24.20 -7.10
C TRP A 215 -20.49 -22.94 -6.72
N ILE A 216 -19.82 -22.93 -5.55
CA ILE A 216 -18.98 -21.80 -5.13
C ILE A 216 -17.71 -21.74 -5.98
N LYS A 217 -17.17 -22.92 -6.31
CA LYS A 217 -16.02 -23.05 -7.22
C LYS A 217 -16.39 -22.65 -8.66
N ASN A 218 -17.60 -22.97 -9.10
CA ASN A 218 -18.12 -22.50 -10.39
C ASN A 218 -18.32 -20.98 -10.40
N ASN A 219 -18.83 -20.39 -9.31
CA ASN A 219 -18.96 -18.94 -9.21
C ASN A 219 -17.60 -18.25 -9.25
N ALA A 220 -16.57 -18.80 -8.60
CA ALA A 220 -15.20 -18.27 -8.69
C ALA A 220 -14.67 -18.27 -10.13
N ARG A 221 -14.93 -19.33 -10.90
CA ARG A 221 -14.61 -19.37 -12.33
C ARG A 221 -15.34 -18.31 -13.12
N TRP A 222 -16.67 -18.23 -12.97
CA TRP A 222 -17.48 -17.27 -13.69
C TRP A 222 -17.17 -15.83 -13.31
N TRP A 223 -16.76 -15.57 -12.07
CA TRP A 223 -16.33 -14.26 -11.64
C TRP A 223 -14.97 -13.90 -12.26
N ALA A 224 -14.03 -14.85 -12.31
CA ALA A 224 -12.74 -14.68 -12.99
C ALA A 224 -12.89 -14.42 -14.50
N ASP A 225 -13.90 -15.02 -15.13
CA ASP A 225 -14.21 -14.87 -16.56
C ASP A 225 -15.20 -13.71 -16.86
N ASP A 226 -15.49 -12.82 -15.91
CA ASP A 226 -16.43 -11.68 -16.07
C ASP A 226 -17.88 -12.06 -16.42
N GLN A 227 -18.27 -13.30 -16.14
CA GLN A 227 -19.61 -13.83 -16.44
C GLN A 227 -20.63 -13.58 -15.32
N ILE A 228 -20.17 -13.29 -14.09
CA ILE A 228 -21.03 -12.90 -12.97
C ILE A 228 -20.43 -11.68 -12.24
N PRO A 229 -21.28 -10.82 -11.63
CA PRO A 229 -20.82 -9.69 -10.83
C PRO A 229 -20.15 -10.13 -9.51
N GLU A 230 -19.31 -9.25 -8.95
CA GLU A 230 -18.64 -9.43 -7.65
C GLU A 230 -19.62 -9.81 -6.52
N SER A 231 -20.83 -9.26 -6.52
CA SER A 231 -21.87 -9.59 -5.52
C SER A 231 -22.22 -11.08 -5.48
N ASP A 232 -22.16 -11.76 -6.63
CA ASP A 232 -22.51 -13.18 -6.73
C ASP A 232 -21.37 -14.07 -6.23
N PHE A 233 -20.12 -13.64 -6.44
CA PHE A 233 -18.95 -14.24 -5.80
C PHE A 233 -18.97 -14.05 -4.27
N LEU A 234 -19.20 -12.82 -3.81
CA LEU A 234 -19.28 -12.48 -2.38
C LEU A 234 -20.43 -13.20 -1.67
N SER A 235 -21.53 -13.48 -2.37
CA SER A 235 -22.61 -14.31 -1.83
C SER A 235 -22.15 -15.76 -1.56
N GLY A 236 -21.27 -16.30 -2.41
CA GLY A 236 -20.60 -17.58 -2.19
C GLY A 236 -19.67 -17.57 -0.98
N ILE A 237 -18.87 -16.51 -0.82
CA ILE A 237 -18.00 -16.34 0.36
C ILE A 237 -18.81 -16.21 1.65
N ASN A 238 -19.88 -15.42 1.63
CA ASN A 238 -20.81 -15.32 2.76
C ASN A 238 -21.43 -16.67 3.12
N HIS A 239 -21.74 -17.51 2.12
CA HIS A 239 -22.21 -18.87 2.38
C HIS A 239 -21.15 -19.71 3.10
N LEU A 240 -19.90 -19.70 2.63
CA LEU A 240 -18.79 -20.44 3.27
C LEU A 240 -18.56 -20.04 4.73
N VAL A 241 -18.71 -18.75 5.04
CA VAL A 241 -18.63 -18.22 6.41
C VAL A 241 -19.83 -18.68 7.24
N LYS A 242 -21.05 -18.59 6.69
CA LYS A 242 -22.28 -19.00 7.36
C LYS A 242 -22.28 -20.48 7.71
N THR A 243 -21.80 -21.33 6.81
CA THR A 243 -21.72 -22.79 7.00
C THR A 243 -20.44 -23.25 7.71
N GLY A 244 -19.67 -22.34 8.30
CA GLY A 244 -18.50 -22.68 9.11
C GLY A 244 -17.31 -23.29 8.35
N ILE A 245 -17.36 -23.39 7.02
CA ILE A 245 -16.26 -23.89 6.19
C ILE A 245 -15.09 -22.90 6.22
N ILE A 246 -15.41 -21.62 6.05
CA ILE A 246 -14.49 -20.53 6.38
C ILE A 246 -14.76 -20.17 7.82
N SER A 247 -13.96 -20.73 8.71
CA SER A 247 -13.99 -20.29 10.09
C SER A 247 -13.25 -18.97 10.24
N ILE A 248 -13.93 -17.96 10.75
CA ILE A 248 -13.31 -16.70 11.19
C ILE A 248 -12.71 -16.89 12.61
N SER A 249 -12.61 -18.13 13.11
CA SER A 249 -11.94 -18.45 14.36
C SER A 249 -10.41 -18.34 14.22
N ASN A 250 -9.91 -17.15 14.59
CA ASN A 250 -8.61 -16.81 15.18
C ASN A 250 -7.54 -17.92 15.20
N ASN A 251 -6.97 -18.25 14.04
CA ASN A 251 -5.77 -19.08 13.96
C ASN A 251 -4.59 -18.32 13.33
N SER A 252 -4.30 -17.16 13.92
CA SER A 252 -2.95 -16.65 14.16
C SER A 252 -2.77 -16.52 15.67
N MET A 253 -2.67 -17.68 16.33
CA MET A 253 -2.66 -17.87 17.79
C MET A 253 -1.37 -17.33 18.43
N GLU A 254 -1.26 -16.01 18.57
CA GLU A 254 -0.50 -15.38 19.67
C GLU A 254 -0.93 -13.91 19.86
N SER A 255 -1.26 -13.20 18.77
CA SER A 255 -1.71 -11.79 18.84
C SER A 255 -3.19 -11.64 19.20
N ASP A 256 -4.06 -12.54 18.71
CA ASP A 256 -5.51 -12.33 18.75
C ASP A 256 -6.13 -12.68 20.11
N LEU A 257 -5.47 -13.52 20.92
CA LEU A 257 -5.84 -13.78 22.32
C LEU A 257 -5.70 -12.50 23.16
N ALA A 258 -4.59 -11.76 22.99
CA ALA A 258 -4.34 -10.53 23.72
C ALA A 258 -5.29 -9.38 23.29
N ILE A 259 -5.62 -9.26 22.00
CA ILE A 259 -6.54 -8.21 21.52
C ILE A 259 -7.97 -8.45 22.02
N SER A 260 -8.40 -9.71 22.12
CA SER A 260 -9.73 -10.05 22.65
C SER A 260 -9.89 -9.70 24.14
N GLU A 261 -8.82 -9.78 24.93
CA GLU A 261 -8.80 -9.32 26.32
C GLU A 261 -8.99 -7.79 26.40
N CYS A 262 -8.38 -7.02 25.50
CA CYS A 262 -8.57 -5.56 25.44
C CYS A 262 -10.00 -5.16 25.09
N GLN A 263 -10.72 -5.94 24.29
CA GLN A 263 -12.11 -5.65 23.91
C GLN A 263 -13.09 -5.74 25.09
N SER A 264 -12.74 -6.51 26.13
CA SER A 264 -13.51 -6.57 27.38
C SER A 264 -13.38 -5.30 28.24
N ILE A 265 -12.44 -4.40 27.91
CA ILE A 265 -12.20 -3.16 28.65
C ILE A 265 -13.26 -2.11 28.28
N THR A 266 -14.12 -1.77 29.23
CA THR A 266 -15.21 -0.79 29.07
C THR A 266 -14.74 0.65 28.90
N SER A 267 -13.52 0.97 29.35
CA SER A 267 -12.93 2.30 29.21
C SER A 267 -12.20 2.43 27.87
N THR A 268 -12.67 3.35 27.02
CA THR A 268 -12.09 3.62 25.70
C THR A 268 -10.60 3.93 25.74
N TYR A 269 -10.15 4.75 26.69
CA TYR A 269 -8.73 5.10 26.83
C TYR A 269 -7.86 3.88 27.17
N LYS A 270 -8.29 3.05 28.12
CA LYS A 270 -7.55 1.85 28.53
C LYS A 270 -7.55 0.78 27.43
N ARG A 271 -8.67 0.64 26.72
CA ARG A 271 -8.78 -0.23 25.55
C ARG A 271 -7.82 0.20 24.44
N LEU A 272 -7.79 1.50 24.11
CA LEU A 272 -6.90 2.02 23.07
C LEU A 272 -5.42 1.81 23.41
N ASN A 273 -5.02 2.03 24.67
CA ASN A 273 -3.64 1.77 25.10
C ASN A 273 -3.28 0.28 25.04
N CYS A 274 -4.18 -0.60 25.48
CA CYS A 274 -4.02 -2.05 25.42
C CYS A 274 -3.89 -2.54 23.97
N GLU A 275 -4.77 -2.08 23.08
CA GLU A 275 -4.71 -2.38 21.64
C GLU A 275 -3.43 -1.84 20.99
N LYS A 276 -2.97 -0.66 21.40
CA LYS A 276 -1.76 -0.02 20.86
C LYS A 276 -0.51 -0.86 21.18
N GLU A 277 -0.33 -1.27 22.43
CA GLU A 277 0.82 -2.09 22.85
C GLU A 277 0.88 -3.42 22.09
N ILE A 278 -0.27 -4.06 21.86
CA ILE A 278 -0.31 -5.33 21.13
C ILE A 278 -0.02 -5.13 19.64
N LYS A 279 -0.57 -4.08 19.03
CA LYS A 279 -0.29 -3.75 17.62
C LYS A 279 1.19 -3.44 17.41
N GLU A 280 1.80 -2.67 18.30
CA GLU A 280 3.24 -2.38 18.27
C GLU A 280 4.07 -3.66 18.42
N ASN A 281 3.74 -4.54 19.37
CA ASN A 281 4.44 -5.81 19.55
C ASN A 281 4.30 -6.75 18.34
N PHE A 282 3.14 -6.77 17.70
CA PHE A 282 2.92 -7.53 16.47
C PHE A 282 3.73 -6.97 15.31
N GLU A 283 3.72 -5.64 15.13
CA GLU A 283 4.54 -4.96 14.14
C GLU A 283 6.03 -5.27 14.34
N PHE A 284 6.53 -5.23 15.58
CA PHE A 284 7.92 -5.60 15.89
C PHE A 284 8.22 -7.06 15.51
N THR A 285 7.28 -7.96 15.73
CA THR A 285 7.45 -9.39 15.43
C THR A 285 7.55 -9.63 13.92
N GLU A 286 6.63 -9.05 13.14
CA GLU A 286 6.65 -9.16 11.68
C GLU A 286 7.88 -8.48 11.07
N PHE A 287 8.27 -7.33 11.62
CA PHE A 287 9.47 -6.62 11.23
C PHE A 287 10.72 -7.49 11.43
N LYS A 288 10.89 -8.10 12.61
CA LYS A 288 12.03 -8.98 12.92
C LYS A 288 12.09 -10.22 12.02
N LYS A 289 10.95 -10.83 11.68
CA LYS A 289 10.90 -12.02 10.80
C LYS A 289 11.44 -11.73 9.40
N SER A 290 11.23 -10.51 8.92
CA SER A 290 11.57 -10.09 7.56
C SER A 290 12.90 -9.31 7.49
N ALA A 291 13.60 -9.16 8.62
CA ALA A 291 14.78 -8.33 8.73
C ALA A 291 16.02 -9.09 9.17
N ILE A 292 17.18 -8.55 8.79
CA ILE A 292 18.48 -9.03 9.26
C ILE A 292 18.83 -8.26 10.54
N GLY A 293 19.18 -8.98 11.61
CA GLY A 293 19.65 -8.41 12.87
C GLY A 293 21.16 -8.11 12.86
N TYR A 294 21.54 -6.98 13.43
CA TYR A 294 22.89 -6.45 13.52
C TYR A 294 23.18 -6.05 14.98
N ASP A 295 24.00 -6.83 15.66
CA ASP A 295 24.29 -6.64 17.08
C ASP A 295 25.33 -5.53 17.31
N VAL A 296 25.02 -4.62 18.23
CA VAL A 296 25.85 -3.50 18.66
C VAL A 296 25.76 -3.40 20.18
N GLY A 297 26.69 -4.05 20.89
CA GLY A 297 26.65 -4.10 22.34
C GLY A 297 25.33 -4.71 22.85
N PRO A 298 24.57 -4.02 23.73
CA PRO A 298 23.28 -4.50 24.26
C PRO A 298 22.09 -4.25 23.32
N VAL A 299 22.31 -3.77 22.09
CA VAL A 299 21.23 -3.44 21.14
C VAL A 299 21.39 -4.24 19.85
N THR A 300 20.32 -4.88 19.42
CA THR A 300 20.23 -5.49 18.09
C THR A 300 19.40 -4.58 17.18
N TYR A 301 19.98 -4.16 16.05
CA TYR A 301 19.30 -3.37 15.02
C TYR A 301 18.83 -4.30 13.91
N TYR A 302 17.55 -4.23 13.55
CA TYR A 302 16.98 -5.02 12.47
C TYR A 302 16.72 -4.13 11.27
N TYR A 303 17.17 -4.60 10.09
CA TYR A 303 16.98 -3.92 8.81
C TYR A 303 16.49 -4.91 7.74
N PRO A 304 15.31 -4.66 7.13
CA PRO A 304 14.71 -5.57 6.13
C PRO A 304 15.17 -5.31 4.68
N GLY A 305 16.00 -4.29 4.45
CA GLY A 305 16.42 -3.91 3.09
C GLY A 305 15.46 -2.92 2.42
N ILE A 306 15.93 -2.27 1.35
CA ILE A 306 15.12 -1.40 0.50
C ILE A 306 13.97 -2.19 -0.16
N GLY A 307 12.80 -1.57 -0.26
CA GLY A 307 11.56 -2.15 -0.78
C GLY A 307 10.66 -2.81 0.28
N ASN A 308 11.10 -2.88 1.54
CA ASN A 308 10.37 -3.56 2.62
C ASN A 308 10.12 -2.61 3.81
N PHE A 309 8.93 -2.69 4.42
CA PHE A 309 8.54 -1.87 5.57
C PHE A 309 8.87 -0.38 5.38
N GLU A 310 8.48 0.20 4.24
CA GLU A 310 8.70 1.63 3.92
C GLU A 310 10.17 2.08 3.87
N ASN A 311 11.11 1.12 3.81
CA ASN A 311 12.48 1.42 3.41
C ASN A 311 12.51 1.65 1.91
N GLU A 312 12.82 2.85 1.45
CA GLU A 312 12.65 3.26 0.06
C GLU A 312 13.84 4.07 -0.42
N PHE A 313 14.21 3.88 -1.68
CA PHE A 313 15.15 4.73 -2.37
C PHE A 313 14.50 5.24 -3.67
N GLU A 314 14.53 6.55 -3.86
CA GLU A 314 13.96 7.19 -5.05
C GLU A 314 14.86 8.33 -5.53
N ILE A 315 14.88 8.55 -6.84
CA ILE A 315 15.49 9.74 -7.45
C ILE A 315 14.33 10.55 -8.04
N SER A 316 14.14 11.76 -7.52
CA SER A 316 13.08 12.65 -7.99
C SER A 316 13.28 13.02 -9.46
N SER A 317 12.24 13.53 -10.11
CA SER A 317 12.31 14.10 -11.47
C SER A 317 13.33 15.24 -11.60
N SER A 318 13.64 15.94 -10.49
CA SER A 318 14.69 16.96 -10.43
C SER A 318 16.10 16.39 -10.20
N GLY A 319 16.27 15.07 -10.21
CA GLY A 319 17.54 14.38 -9.95
C GLY A 319 17.95 14.32 -8.47
N GLN A 320 17.06 14.67 -7.53
CA GLN A 320 17.38 14.59 -6.10
C GLN A 320 17.18 13.16 -5.60
N ALA A 321 18.26 12.53 -5.12
CA ALA A 321 18.18 11.26 -4.43
C ALA A 321 17.55 11.41 -3.04
N MET A 322 16.63 10.52 -2.70
CA MET A 322 15.96 10.40 -1.41
C MET A 322 16.09 8.96 -0.93
N LEU A 323 16.41 8.79 0.34
CA LEU A 323 16.52 7.50 0.99
C LEU A 323 15.75 7.54 2.30
N ARG A 324 14.81 6.62 2.45
CA ARG A 324 14.00 6.38 3.65
C ARG A 324 14.49 5.10 4.30
N LEU A 325 14.87 5.19 5.56
CA LEU A 325 15.25 4.05 6.37
C LEU A 325 14.31 3.93 7.56
N ARG A 326 13.74 2.75 7.73
CA ARG A 326 12.95 2.34 8.88
C ARG A 326 13.69 1.20 9.56
N ILE A 327 14.13 1.42 10.79
CA ILE A 327 15.01 0.53 11.54
C ILE A 327 14.36 0.19 12.88
N LEU A 328 14.37 -1.09 13.25
CA LEU A 328 13.95 -1.53 14.58
C LEU A 328 15.19 -1.73 15.45
N ALA A 329 15.23 -1.10 16.62
CA ALA A 329 16.24 -1.34 17.65
C ALA A 329 15.62 -2.09 18.83
N GLU A 330 16.22 -3.21 19.22
CA GLU A 330 15.82 -3.99 20.39
C GLU A 330 16.93 -3.96 21.44
N ASN A 331 16.58 -3.64 22.68
CA ASN A 331 17.51 -3.77 23.79
C ASN A 331 17.50 -5.23 24.28
N THR A 332 18.50 -5.99 23.87
CA THR A 332 18.73 -7.39 24.27
C THR A 332 19.57 -7.50 25.56
N GLY A 333 20.04 -6.36 26.08
CA GLY A 333 20.78 -6.28 27.34
C GLY A 333 19.90 -6.22 28.59
N SER A 334 20.54 -6.00 29.74
CA SER A 334 19.91 -5.96 31.06
C SER A 334 19.74 -4.55 31.64
N GLU A 335 20.33 -3.54 31.01
CA GLU A 335 20.30 -2.14 31.47
C GLU A 335 19.46 -1.28 30.54
N ILE A 336 18.93 -0.17 31.05
CA ILE A 336 18.25 0.83 30.22
C ILE A 336 19.30 1.55 29.39
N ILE A 337 19.11 1.55 28.07
CA ILE A 337 20.02 2.20 27.11
C ILE A 337 19.34 3.40 26.47
N SER A 338 20.15 4.37 26.01
CA SER A 338 19.65 5.55 25.31
C SER A 338 20.38 5.71 23.98
N LEU A 339 19.63 5.63 22.89
CA LEU A 339 20.08 5.95 21.55
C LEU A 339 20.22 7.47 21.41
N LYS A 340 21.28 7.97 20.79
CA LYS A 340 21.60 9.41 20.79
C LYS A 340 21.63 10.00 19.38
N CYS A 341 20.82 11.02 19.18
CA CYS A 341 20.84 11.81 17.96
C CYS A 341 20.16 13.17 18.18
N THR A 342 20.91 14.17 18.65
CA THR A 342 20.38 15.48 19.07
C THR A 342 20.19 16.48 17.92
N GLY A 343 20.70 16.14 16.74
CA GLY A 343 20.57 16.93 15.52
C GLY A 343 21.43 16.32 14.40
N PRO A 344 21.30 16.75 13.14
CA PRO A 344 22.05 16.18 12.02
C PRO A 344 23.58 16.23 12.21
N ALA A 345 24.08 17.30 12.82
CA ALA A 345 25.50 17.46 13.13
C ALA A 345 26.01 16.57 14.28
N ILE A 346 25.12 16.17 15.19
CA ILE A 346 25.45 15.46 16.44
C ILE A 346 24.52 14.23 16.53
N CYS A 347 24.64 13.37 15.53
CA CYS A 347 23.90 12.14 15.42
C CYS A 347 24.85 10.95 15.33
N ASN A 348 24.53 9.89 16.07
CA ASN A 348 25.28 8.64 16.03
C ASN A 348 24.95 7.78 14.80
N TYR A 349 24.11 8.31 13.90
CA TYR A 349 23.62 7.64 12.71
C TYR A 349 23.91 8.48 11.47
N ASP A 350 24.46 7.86 10.44
CA ASP A 350 24.62 8.47 9.12
C ASP A 350 24.64 7.44 8.00
N VAL A 351 24.54 7.92 6.76
CA VAL A 351 24.78 7.08 5.58
C VAL A 351 26.16 7.40 5.03
N TRP A 352 26.92 6.37 4.65
CA TRP A 352 28.29 6.47 4.20
C TRP A 352 28.46 5.78 2.86
N ASP A 353 29.14 6.43 1.91
CA ASP A 353 29.38 5.88 0.56
C ASP A 353 30.83 5.38 0.34
N GLY A 354 31.61 5.24 1.42
CA GLY A 354 33.05 4.98 1.35
C GLY A 354 33.92 6.25 1.40
N SER A 355 33.37 7.42 1.12
CA SER A 355 34.11 8.69 0.99
C SER A 355 33.49 9.89 1.72
N LYS A 356 32.15 9.96 1.78
CA LYS A 356 31.36 11.07 2.32
C LYS A 356 30.28 10.53 3.24
N SER A 357 30.09 11.27 4.33
CA SER A 357 29.04 11.04 5.32
C SER A 357 27.85 11.92 4.97
N PHE A 358 26.69 11.29 4.88
CA PHE A 358 25.41 11.92 4.64
C PHE A 358 24.61 11.93 5.93
N LYS A 359 24.34 13.13 6.43
CA LYS A 359 23.51 13.40 7.59
C LYS A 359 22.05 13.50 7.17
N TYR A 360 21.18 13.04 8.05
CA TYR A 360 19.75 12.96 7.79
C TYR A 360 19.12 14.35 7.56
N SER A 361 18.00 14.36 6.87
CA SER A 361 17.11 15.50 6.62
C SER A 361 15.77 15.39 7.36
N GLY A 362 15.45 14.24 7.95
CA GLY A 362 14.31 14.07 8.86
C GLY A 362 14.46 12.80 9.71
N MET A 363 13.88 12.78 10.92
CA MET A 363 13.90 11.63 11.82
C MET A 363 12.86 11.71 12.96
N ASP A 364 12.69 10.62 13.72
CA ASP A 364 11.72 10.52 14.82
C ASP A 364 12.24 10.90 16.23
N PHE A 365 13.52 11.25 16.42
CA PHE A 365 14.09 11.54 17.75
C PHE A 365 13.71 12.94 18.24
N VAL A 366 12.47 13.08 18.73
CA VAL A 366 11.89 14.37 19.17
C VAL A 366 12.65 15.07 20.31
N SER A 367 13.32 14.34 21.19
CA SER A 367 14.09 14.89 22.32
C SER A 367 15.61 14.77 22.13
N GLY A 368 16.05 14.34 20.95
CA GLY A 368 17.45 14.09 20.66
C GLY A 368 18.01 12.78 21.21
N GLN A 369 17.21 11.99 21.91
CA GLN A 369 17.55 10.65 22.38
C GLN A 369 16.31 9.78 22.50
N ILE A 370 16.49 8.46 22.42
CA ILE A 370 15.43 7.49 22.65
C ILE A 370 15.88 6.49 23.70
N THR A 371 15.12 6.39 24.77
CA THR A 371 15.41 5.47 25.87
C THR A 371 14.67 4.15 25.63
N ILE A 372 15.41 3.04 25.69
CA ILE A 372 14.90 1.69 25.43
C ILE A 372 15.14 0.82 26.67
N ASN A 373 14.06 0.29 27.23
CA ASN A 373 14.12 -0.59 28.40
C ASN A 373 14.60 -2.01 28.00
N PRO A 374 15.22 -2.77 28.92
CA PRO A 374 15.56 -4.16 28.69
C PRO A 374 14.40 -4.98 28.13
N GLY A 375 14.64 -5.74 27.06
CA GLY A 375 13.65 -6.60 26.40
C GLY A 375 12.59 -5.86 25.58
N THR A 376 12.71 -4.55 25.39
CA THR A 376 11.78 -3.75 24.57
C THR A 376 12.38 -3.40 23.22
N SER A 377 11.50 -3.16 22.25
CA SER A 377 11.85 -2.77 20.90
C SER A 377 11.28 -1.39 20.57
N PHE A 378 11.96 -0.67 19.68
CA PHE A 378 11.52 0.63 19.19
C PHE A 378 11.84 0.73 17.69
N ILE A 379 10.89 1.21 16.88
CA ILE A 379 11.12 1.52 15.47
C ILE A 379 11.36 3.02 15.32
N PHE A 380 12.43 3.39 14.64
CA PHE A 380 12.68 4.78 14.24
C PHE A 380 12.86 4.89 12.74
N ASN A 381 12.38 6.02 12.20
CA ASN A 381 12.53 6.38 10.80
C ASN A 381 13.61 7.46 10.64
N MET A 382 14.36 7.37 9.56
CA MET A 382 15.35 8.35 9.13
C MET A 382 15.24 8.62 7.63
N MET A 383 15.36 9.89 7.28
CA MET A 383 15.32 10.37 5.91
C MET A 383 16.65 10.99 5.54
N PHE A 384 17.21 10.62 4.38
CA PHE A 384 18.38 11.25 3.78
C PHE A 384 17.97 11.79 2.42
N GLY A 385 18.28 13.06 2.14
CA GLY A 385 17.64 13.74 1.03
C GLY A 385 18.10 15.18 0.87
N PRO A 386 17.23 16.13 0.43
CA PRO A 386 17.65 17.50 0.20
C PRO A 386 18.24 18.08 1.46
N ASN A 387 19.24 18.94 1.28
CA ASN A 387 19.84 19.63 2.39
C ASN A 387 18.81 20.58 3.04
N ILE A 388 18.51 20.33 4.33
CA ILE A 388 17.60 21.15 5.14
C ILE A 388 18.33 22.20 6.00
N GLY A 389 19.67 22.28 5.91
CA GLY A 389 20.48 23.09 6.82
C GLY A 389 20.70 22.42 8.19
N TYR A 390 21.11 23.20 9.19
CA TYR A 390 21.32 22.75 10.58
C TYR A 390 22.28 21.54 10.75
N GLY A 391 23.24 21.40 9.83
CA GLY A 391 24.19 20.28 9.81
C GLY A 391 23.73 19.06 9.01
N GLY A 392 22.53 19.10 8.42
CA GLY A 392 22.10 18.13 7.42
C GLY A 392 22.93 18.25 6.15
N THR A 393 22.91 17.21 5.33
CA THR A 393 23.63 17.19 4.06
C THR A 393 22.70 16.75 2.94
N GLN A 394 22.99 17.18 1.72
CA GLN A 394 22.33 16.63 0.54
C GLN A 394 22.79 15.19 0.32
N PHE A 395 21.84 14.26 0.20
CA PHE A 395 22.15 12.90 -0.23
C PHE A 395 22.44 12.89 -1.74
N GLU A 396 23.64 12.46 -2.10
CA GLU A 396 24.13 12.40 -3.48
C GLU A 396 24.36 10.93 -3.84
N TYR A 397 23.50 10.42 -4.73
CA TYR A 397 23.58 9.04 -5.21
C TYR A 397 24.56 8.92 -6.38
N ASP A 398 25.37 7.88 -6.33
CA ASP A 398 26.32 7.43 -7.34
C ASP A 398 26.21 5.91 -7.43
N SER A 399 25.70 5.41 -8.56
CA SER A 399 25.44 3.99 -8.77
C SER A 399 26.70 3.13 -8.82
N SER A 400 27.90 3.73 -8.86
CA SER A 400 29.16 3.00 -8.75
C SER A 400 29.58 2.73 -7.31
N LYS A 401 28.88 3.29 -6.32
CA LYS A 401 29.23 3.21 -4.91
C LYS A 401 28.30 2.32 -4.12
N ASN A 402 28.83 1.77 -3.04
CA ASN A 402 28.04 1.07 -2.04
C ASN A 402 27.72 2.03 -0.90
N TYR A 403 26.51 1.93 -0.39
CA TYR A 403 26.02 2.75 0.71
C TYR A 403 25.79 1.91 1.95
N GLU A 404 26.24 2.42 3.09
CA GLU A 404 26.12 1.79 4.40
C GLU A 404 25.44 2.75 5.37
N PHE A 405 24.49 2.23 6.14
CA PHE A 405 23.97 2.94 7.30
C PHE A 405 24.86 2.63 8.51
N ARG A 406 25.55 3.65 9.02
CA ARG A 406 26.47 3.48 10.14
C ARG A 406 25.80 3.88 11.43
N ILE A 407 26.05 3.06 12.44
CA ILE A 407 25.63 3.26 13.82
C ILE A 407 26.90 3.39 14.63
N SER A 408 27.00 4.42 15.46
CA SER A 408 28.16 4.71 16.30
C SER A 408 27.71 5.18 17.68
N GLU A 409 27.18 4.26 18.46
CA GLU A 409 26.77 4.50 19.84
C GLU A 409 27.94 4.32 20.81
N ASP A 410 27.78 4.76 22.06
CA ASP A 410 28.83 4.64 23.09
C ASP A 410 29.13 3.18 23.47
N PHE A 411 28.19 2.27 23.23
CA PHE A 411 28.31 0.84 23.45
C PHE A 411 28.78 0.04 22.21
N GLY A 412 28.99 0.67 21.06
CA GLY A 412 29.51 -0.02 19.87
C GLY A 412 29.24 0.68 18.55
N ASN A 413 29.86 0.16 17.48
CA ASN A 413 29.63 0.63 16.13
C ASN A 413 29.44 -0.53 15.14
N ILE A 414 28.66 -0.27 14.09
CA ILE A 414 28.46 -1.19 12.97
C ILE A 414 28.11 -0.40 11.69
N SER A 415 28.33 -1.02 10.53
CA SER A 415 27.91 -0.50 9.23
C SER A 415 27.00 -1.53 8.58
N ILE A 416 25.75 -1.12 8.31
CA ILE A 416 24.70 -1.96 7.73
C ILE A 416 24.66 -1.69 6.22
N PRO A 417 24.93 -2.68 5.35
CA PRO A 417 24.90 -2.48 3.90
C PRO A 417 23.46 -2.25 3.42
N LEU A 418 23.22 -1.13 2.73
CA LEU A 418 21.88 -0.74 2.28
C LEU A 418 21.47 -1.38 0.96
N LYS A 419 22.44 -1.79 0.12
CA LYS A 419 22.20 -2.38 -1.21
C LYS A 419 21.21 -1.56 -2.04
N ILE A 420 21.52 -0.28 -2.19
CA ILE A 420 20.78 0.65 -3.04
C ILE A 420 21.25 0.41 -4.48
N GLU A 421 20.34 0.01 -5.36
CA GLU A 421 20.61 -0.24 -6.80
C GLU A 421 19.93 0.80 -7.68
#